data_AF-A0A349ELA5-F1
#
_entry.id   AF-A0A349ELA5-F1
#
_cell.length_a   1.000
_cell.length_b   1.000
_cell.length_c   1.000
_cell.angle_alpha   90.00
_cell.angle_beta   90.00
_cell.angle_gamma   90.00
#
_symmetry.space_group_name_H-M   'P 1'
#
loop_
_entity.id
_entity.type
_entity.pdbx_description
1 polymer ?
#
loop_
_entity_poly.entity_id
_entity_poly.type
_entity_poly.pdbx_seq_one_letter_code
_entity_poly.pdbx_strand_id
1 'polypeptide(L)' 'MNPVTMLIGAAAIGYGIYAAYVRATNPAKFGKLEAMKKFWGEKAGVAIHVAAYTVIPILFGIVMIITGLQGGSIF' A
#
# COMPACT_ATOMS: atom_id res chain seq x y z
N MET A 1 -6.08 -22.35 8.51
CA MET A 1 -5.05 -21.58 7.80
C MET A 1 -5.42 -21.53 6.32
N ASN A 2 -5.44 -20.34 5.71
CA ASN A 2 -5.81 -20.11 4.32
C ASN A 2 -4.62 -19.47 3.55
N PRO A 3 -3.86 -20.26 2.77
CA PRO A 3 -2.65 -19.78 2.10
C PRO A 3 -2.90 -18.69 1.06
N VAL A 4 -4.04 -18.73 0.36
CA VAL A 4 -4.38 -17.74 -0.68
C VAL A 4 -4.58 -16.37 -0.06
N THR A 5 -5.35 -16.31 1.02
CA THR A 5 -5.60 -15.10 1.82
C THR A 5 -4.30 -14.52 2.37
N MET A 6 -3.37 -15.37 2.82
CA MET A 6 -2.04 -14.96 3.29
C MET A 6 -1.15 -14.42 2.16
N LEU A 7 -1.15 -15.05 0.98
CA LEU A 7 -0.38 -14.61 -0.18
C LEU A 7 -0.83 -13.23 -0.67
N ILE A 8 -2.13 -12.98 -0.68
CA ILE A 8 -2.69 -11.65 -0.99
C ILE A 8 -2.19 -10.62 0.01
N GLY A 9 -2.19 -10.97 1.30
CA GLY A 9 -1.65 -10.10 2.34
C GLY A 9 -0.17 -9.79 2.17
N ALA A 10 0.65 -10.80 1.88
CA ALA A 10 2.07 -10.63 1.61
C ALA A 10 2.33 -9.75 0.37
N ALA A 11 1.55 -9.95 -0.71
CA ALA A 11 1.64 -9.14 -1.91
C ALA A 11 1.27 -7.66 -1.64
N ALA A 12 0.23 -7.42 -0.84
CA ALA A 12 -0.18 -6.06 -0.45
C ALA A 12 0.88 -5.34 0.39
N ILE A 13 1.51 -6.04 1.35
CA ILE A 13 2.65 -5.50 2.12
C ILE A 13 3.82 -5.18 1.18
N GLY A 14 4.20 -6.14 0.32
CA GLY A 14 5.28 -5.96 -0.65
C GLY A 14 5.06 -4.76 -1.56
N TYR A 15 3.82 -4.58 -2.04
CA TYR A 15 3.44 -3.41 -2.82
C TYR A 15 3.62 -2.10 -2.03
N GLY A 16 3.13 -2.02 -0.80
CA GLY A 16 3.25 -0.81 0.02
C GLY A 16 4.71 -0.44 0.33
N ILE A 17 5.55 -1.44 0.61
CA ILE A 17 7.01 -1.26 0.79
C ILE A 17 7.66 -0.79 -0.50
N TYR A 18 7.36 -1.44 -1.63
CA TYR A 18 7.86 -1.04 -2.93
C TYR A 18 7.48 0.40 -3.28
N ALA A 19 6.23 0.79 -3.05
CA ALA A 19 5.78 2.16 -3.25
C ALA A 19 6.53 3.17 -2.37
N ALA A 20 6.85 2.82 -1.12
CA ALA A 20 7.67 3.65 -0.25
C ALA A 20 9.11 3.78 -0.76
N TYR A 21 9.72 2.67 -1.18
CA TYR A 21 11.08 2.63 -1.72
C TYR A 21 11.21 3.45 -3.01
N VAL A 22 10.32 3.25 -3.98
CA VAL A 22 10.33 4.02 -5.24
C VAL A 22 10.07 5.50 -4.97
N ARG A 23 9.25 5.85 -3.97
CA ARG A 23 9.00 7.27 -3.65
C ARG A 23 10.26 7.94 -3.12
N ALA A 24 11.08 7.22 -2.35
CA ALA A 24 12.35 7.73 -1.84
C ALA A 24 13.45 7.81 -2.89
N THR A 25 13.46 6.89 -3.86
CA THR A 25 14.56 6.74 -4.84
C THR A 25 14.28 7.34 -6.21
N ASN A 26 13.02 7.37 -6.63
CA ASN A 26 12.59 7.89 -7.93
C ASN A 26 11.17 8.47 -7.87
N PRO A 27 10.97 9.60 -7.16
CA PRO A 27 9.66 10.22 -7.00
C PRO A 27 9.02 10.64 -8.34
N ALA A 28 9.83 10.93 -9.36
CA ALA A 28 9.35 11.33 -10.70
C ALA A 28 8.54 10.24 -11.42
N LYS A 29 8.69 8.96 -11.02
CA LYS A 29 7.87 7.86 -11.56
C LYS A 29 6.41 7.90 -11.11
N PHE A 30 6.06 8.66 -10.07
CA PHE A 30 4.69 8.78 -9.60
C PHE A 30 3.95 9.93 -10.30
N GLY A 31 3.53 9.72 -11.55
CA GLY A 31 2.70 10.71 -12.25
C GLY A 31 1.41 11.08 -11.49
N LYS A 32 0.88 10.16 -10.67
CA LYS A 32 -0.26 10.42 -9.78
C LYS A 32 0.08 11.31 -8.58
N LEU A 33 1.32 11.28 -8.08
CA LEU A 33 1.74 12.12 -6.96
C LEU A 33 1.68 13.60 -7.34
N GLU A 34 2.16 13.96 -8.54
CA GLU A 34 2.09 15.33 -9.04
C GLU A 34 0.64 15.79 -9.28
N ALA A 35 -0.23 14.92 -9.80
CA ALA A 35 -1.65 15.21 -9.91
C ALA A 35 -2.30 15.47 -8.53
N MET A 36 -1.95 14.66 -7.53
CA MET A 36 -2.45 14.83 -6.15
C MET A 36 -1.93 16.11 -5.49
N LYS A 37 -0.66 16.45 -5.68
CA LYS A 37 -0.08 17.72 -5.21
C LYS A 37 -0.74 18.92 -5.87
N LYS A 38 -1.04 18.85 -7.17
CA LYS A 38 -1.75 19.92 -7.88
C LYS A 38 -3.18 20.13 -7.36
N PHE A 39 -3.86 19.05 -6.98
CA PHE A 39 -5.26 19.12 -6.52
C PHE A 39 -5.40 19.49 -5.04
N TRP A 40 -4.56 18.93 -4.17
CA TRP A 40 -4.66 19.11 -2.72
C TRP A 40 -3.57 20.00 -2.11
N GLY A 41 -2.61 20.45 -2.91
CA GLY A 41 -1.41 21.15 -2.45
C GLY A 41 -0.27 20.19 -2.11
N GLU A 42 0.95 20.73 -2.02
CA GLU A 42 2.19 19.93 -1.92
C GLU A 42 2.17 18.96 -0.74
N LYS A 43 1.92 19.47 0.48
CA LYS A 43 1.98 18.67 1.72
C LYS A 43 0.86 17.63 1.78
N ALA A 44 -0.37 18.04 1.48
CA ALA A 44 -1.53 17.15 1.55
C ALA A 44 -1.51 16.09 0.43
N GLY A 45 -1.11 16.46 -0.79
CA GLY A 45 -0.96 15.52 -1.89
C GLY A 45 0.05 14.42 -1.60
N VAL A 46 1.21 14.79 -1.02
CA VAL A 46 2.20 13.80 -0.55
C VAL A 46 1.64 12.93 0.56
N ALA A 47 1.01 13.54 1.58
CA ALA A 47 0.45 12.79 2.71
C ALA A 47 -0.60 11.76 2.26
N ILE A 48 -1.51 12.14 1.36
CA ILE A 48 -2.56 11.25 0.86
C ILE A 48 -1.96 10.16 -0.03
N HIS A 49 -0.98 10.49 -0.87
CA HIS A 49 -0.29 9.47 -1.65
C HIS A 49 0.42 8.44 -0.75
N VAL A 50 1.10 8.89 0.31
CA VAL A 50 1.74 7.99 1.28
C VAL A 50 0.69 7.12 1.98
N ALA A 51 -0.41 7.70 2.43
CA ALA A 51 -1.47 6.97 3.10
C ALA A 51 -2.09 5.91 2.19
N ALA A 52 -2.48 6.28 0.97
CA ALA A 52 -3.18 5.42 0.03
C ALA A 52 -2.30 4.34 -0.60
N TYR A 53 -1.03 4.63 -0.88
CA TYR A 53 -0.15 3.72 -1.63
C TYR A 53 0.91 3.02 -0.77
N THR A 54 1.09 3.42 0.49
CA THR A 54 2.03 2.75 1.41
C THR A 54 1.32 2.25 2.66
N VAL A 55 0.70 3.15 3.44
CA VAL A 55 0.17 2.79 4.77
C VAL A 55 -1.01 1.83 4.65
N ILE A 56 -2.02 2.18 3.85
CA ILE A 56 -3.21 1.35 3.67
C ILE A 56 -2.87 -0.04 3.12
N PRO A 57 -2.07 -0.20 2.05
CA PRO A 57 -1.69 -1.52 1.56
C PRO A 57 -0.96 -2.39 2.58
N ILE A 58 -0.07 -1.80 3.39
CA ILE A 58 0.64 -2.52 4.45
C ILE A 58 -0.33 -2.97 5.54
N LEU A 59 -1.17 -2.07 6.05
CA LEU A 59 -2.15 -2.40 7.08
C LEU A 59 -3.16 -3.45 6.59
N PHE A 60 -3.67 -3.29 5.38
CA PHE A 60 -4.54 -4.27 4.73
C PHE A 60 -3.84 -5.62 4.66
N GLY A 61 -2.59 -5.66 4.19
CA GLY A 61 -1.87 -6.93 4.07
C GLY A 61 -1.58 -7.60 5.42
N ILE A 62 -1.31 -6.83 6.48
CA ILE A 62 -1.17 -7.36 7.85
C ILE A 62 -2.49 -8.01 8.30
N VAL A 63 -3.62 -7.31 8.13
CA VAL A 63 -4.94 -7.86 8.46
C VAL A 63 -5.21 -9.14 7.68
N MET A 64 -4.90 -9.16 6.38
CA MET A 64 -5.07 -10.33 5.52
C MET A 64 -4.24 -11.53 5.97
N ILE A 65 -2.99 -11.31 6.38
CA ILE A 65 -2.15 -12.39 6.93
C ILE A 65 -2.75 -12.94 8.22
N ILE A 66 -3.16 -12.07 9.15
CA ILE A 66 -3.78 -12.49 10.43
C ILE A 66 -5.06 -13.29 10.16
N THR A 67 -5.95 -12.79 9.30
CA THR A 67 -7.18 -13.47 8.89
C THR A 67 -6.89 -14.84 8.28
N GLY A 68 -5.91 -14.92 7.37
CA GLY A 68 -5.53 -16.17 6.74
C GLY A 68 -4.93 -17.18 7.73
N LEU A 69 -4.14 -16.73 8.70
CA LEU A 69 -3.63 -17.58 9.78
C LEU A 69 -4.76 -18.13 10.65
N GLN A 70 -5.76 -17.31 10.96
CA GLN A 70 -6.99 -17.71 11.68
C GLN A 70 -7.91 -18.63 10.85
N GLY A 71 -7.60 -18.85 9.57
CA GLY A 71 -8.40 -19.70 8.68
C GLY A 71 -9.55 -18.98 7.98
N GLY A 72 -9.69 -17.66 8.17
CA GLY A 72 -10.61 -16.86 7.38
C GLY A 72 -10.21 -16.86 5.90
N SER A 73 -11.22 -16.79 5.04
CA SER A 73 -11.04 -16.68 3.58
C SER A 73 -11.75 -15.46 3.06
N ILE A 74 -11.13 -14.77 2.10
CA ILE A 74 -11.77 -13.71 1.32
C ILE A 74 -12.16 -14.16 -0.10
N PHE A 75 -11.89 -15.43 -0.44
CA PHE A 75 -12.25 -16.10 -1.69
C PHE A 75 -12.64 -17.55 -1.46
#